data_AF-A0A522YZS7-F1
#
_entry.id   AF-A0A522YZS7-F1
#
_cell.length_a   1.000
_cell.length_b   1.000
_cell.length_c   1.000
_cell.angle_alpha   90.00
_cell.angle_beta   90.00
_cell.angle_gamma   90.00
#
_symmetry.space_group_name_H-M   'P 1'
#
loop_
_entity.id
_entity.type
_entity.pdbx_description
1 polymer ?
#
loop_
_entity_poly.entity_id
_entity_poly.type
_entity_poly.pdbx_seq_one_letter_code
_entity_poly.pdbx_strand_id
1 'polypeptide(L)' 'MKFFSRNNNTCDKCKTKFKTHEELIHHARHDHHHVIPKCAECGKEFLHEKDRLHHAKEERQKKLSKRGLD' A
#
# COMPACT_ATOMS: atom_id res chain seq x y z
N MET A 1 -13.77 -7.13 8.98
CA MET A 1 -13.09 -8.24 8.29
C MET A 1 -11.68 -7.77 7.96
N LYS A 2 -10.68 -8.26 8.70
CA LYS A 2 -9.26 -7.88 8.52
C LYS A 2 -8.74 -8.56 7.26
N PHE A 3 -8.87 -7.89 6.12
CA PHE A 3 -8.09 -8.21 4.93
C PHE A 3 -6.88 -7.27 4.91
N PHE A 4 -5.95 -7.48 5.86
CA PHE A 4 -4.59 -7.02 5.60
C PHE A 4 -4.18 -7.64 4.28
N SER A 5 -3.89 -6.75 3.35
CA SER A 5 -3.76 -7.03 1.95
C SER A 5 -2.97 -8.29 1.70
N ARG A 6 -3.51 -9.10 0.80
CA ARG A 6 -2.96 -10.37 0.31
C ARG A 6 -1.44 -10.25 0.26
N ASN A 7 -0.78 -10.90 1.22
CA ASN A 7 0.67 -11.02 1.35
C ASN A 7 1.19 -11.87 0.19
N ASN A 8 1.12 -11.31 -1.01
CA ASN A 8 1.75 -11.83 -2.18
C ASN A 8 2.78 -10.78 -2.56
N ASN A 9 3.95 -10.89 -1.94
CA ASN A 9 5.16 -10.15 -2.27
C ASN A 9 5.69 -10.54 -3.65
N THR A 10 4.80 -10.80 -4.61
CA THR A 10 5.14 -11.22 -5.95
C THR A 10 4.97 -10.03 -6.87
N CYS A 11 6.01 -9.69 -7.61
CA CYS A 11 5.92 -8.69 -8.66
C CYS A 11 5.04 -9.22 -9.80
N ASP A 12 4.03 -8.48 -10.24
CA ASP A 12 3.16 -8.91 -11.35
C ASP A 12 3.89 -8.88 -12.70
N LYS A 13 4.84 -7.95 -12.86
CA LYS A 13 5.64 -7.76 -14.09
C LYS A 13 6.70 -8.84 -14.27
N CYS A 14 7.46 -9.16 -13.22
CA CYS A 14 8.53 -10.16 -13.26
C CYS A 14 8.16 -11.53 -12.67
N LYS A 15 6.99 -11.65 -12.03
CA LYS A 15 6.57 -12.83 -11.25
C LYS A 15 7.57 -13.24 -10.16
N THR A 16 8.48 -12.36 -9.78
CA THR A 16 9.47 -12.59 -8.72
C THR A 16 8.81 -12.50 -7.35
N LYS A 17 8.99 -13.53 -6.53
CA LYS A 17 8.58 -13.52 -5.11
C LYS A 17 9.69 -12.91 -4.25
N PHE A 18 9.31 -11.91 -3.47
CA PHE A 18 10.14 -11.28 -2.46
C PHE A 18 9.75 -11.77 -1.07
N LYS A 19 10.69 -11.65 -0.14
CA LYS A 19 10.47 -12.08 1.25
C LYS A 19 9.75 -11.01 2.07
N THR A 20 9.93 -9.74 1.72
CA THR A 20 9.34 -8.58 2.41
C THR A 20 8.69 -7.63 1.42
N HIS A 21 7.85 -6.73 1.93
CA HIS A 21 7.15 -5.74 1.11
C HIS A 21 8.11 -4.64 0.63
N GLU A 22 9.06 -4.27 1.47
CA GLU A 22 10.08 -3.26 1.20
C GLU A 22 10.95 -3.66 0.01
N GLU A 23 11.40 -4.92 -0.02
CA GLU A 23 12.18 -5.48 -1.15
C GLU A 23 11.39 -5.46 -2.46
N LEU A 24 10.09 -5.78 -2.40
CA LEU A 24 9.21 -5.69 -3.56
C LEU A 24 9.01 -4.23 -4.02
N ILE A 25 8.86 -3.28 -3.09
CA ILE A 25 8.76 -1.85 -3.42
C ILE A 25 10.03 -1.37 -4.11
N HIS A 26 11.19 -1.66 -3.53
CA HIS A 26 12.49 -1.29 -4.11
C HIS A 26 12.69 -1.92 -5.48
N HIS A 27 12.40 -3.21 -5.62
CA HIS A 27 12.44 -3.88 -6.91
C HIS A 27 11.51 -3.23 -7.93
N ALA A 28 10.23 -3.04 -7.61
CA ALA A 28 9.29 -2.44 -8.54
C ALA A 28 9.69 -0.99 -8.90
N ARG A 29 10.22 -0.22 -7.95
CA ARG A 29 10.67 1.16 -8.17
C ARG A 29 11.93 1.24 -9.04
N HIS A 30 12.90 0.35 -8.85
CA HIS A 30 14.20 0.40 -9.52
C HIS A 30 14.25 -0.42 -10.82
N ASP A 31 13.66 -1.62 -10.83
CA ASP A 31 13.69 -2.55 -11.96
C ASP A 31 12.61 -2.23 -12.99
N HIS A 32 11.42 -1.87 -12.50
CA HIS A 32 10.25 -1.62 -13.35
C HIS A 32 9.88 -0.16 -13.52
N HIS A 33 10.63 0.74 -12.88
CA HIS A 33 10.27 2.15 -12.72
C HIS A 33 8.78 2.32 -12.36
N HIS A 34 8.27 1.41 -11.52
CA HIS A 34 6.88 1.37 -11.14
C HIS A 34 6.57 2.58 -10.26
N VAL A 35 5.48 3.27 -10.56
CA VAL A 35 5.01 4.39 -9.74
C VAL A 35 4.47 3.81 -8.43
N ILE A 36 5.15 4.09 -7.33
CA ILE A 36 4.73 3.70 -5.99
C ILE A 36 3.91 4.86 -5.41
N PRO A 37 2.57 4.83 -5.48
CA PRO A 37 1.75 5.88 -4.88
C PRO A 37 1.95 5.90 -3.37
N LYS A 38 2.38 7.05 -2.86
CA LYS A 38 2.43 7.35 -1.43
C LYS A 38 1.11 7.97 -0.96
N CYS A 39 0.62 7.56 0.19
CA CYS A 39 -0.50 8.21 0.84
C CYS A 39 -0.04 9.56 1.41
N ALA A 40 -0.66 10.66 1.00
CA ALA A 40 -0.33 12.00 1.50
C ALA A 40 -0.70 12.20 2.98
N GLU A 41 -1.60 11.38 3.52
CA GLU A 41 -2.12 11.55 4.88
C GLU A 41 -1.28 10.85 5.96
N CYS A 42 -0.54 9.79 5.61
CA CYS A 42 0.26 9.00 6.55
C CYS A 42 1.68 8.69 6.06
N GLY A 43 2.00 8.99 4.79
CA GLY A 43 3.30 8.73 4.17
C GLY A 43 3.54 7.28 3.73
N LYS A 44 2.58 6.36 3.89
CA LYS A 44 2.76 4.95 3.49
C LYS A 44 2.83 4.78 1.98
N GLU A 45 3.76 3.92 1.56
CA GLU A 45 4.00 3.55 0.17
C GLU A 45 3.23 2.27 -0.18
N PHE A 46 2.58 2.27 -1.34
CA PHE A 46 1.78 1.15 -1.82
C PHE A 46 2.20 0.77 -3.24
N LEU A 47 2.42 -0.53 -3.47
CA LEU A 47 2.69 -1.07 -4.81
C LEU A 47 1.47 -1.06 -5.73
N HIS A 48 0.27 -1.15 -5.14
CA HIS A 48 -0.96 -1.21 -5.91
C HIS A 48 -1.87 -0.04 -5.56
N GLU A 49 -2.43 0.58 -6.59
CA GLU A 49 -3.40 1.65 -6.41
C GLU A 49 -4.65 1.20 -5.63
N LYS A 50 -5.11 -0.03 -5.86
CA LYS A 50 -6.22 -0.63 -5.09
C LYS A 50 -5.97 -0.62 -3.58
N ASP A 51 -4.72 -0.85 -3.17
CA ASP A 51 -4.32 -0.88 -1.77
C ASP A 51 -4.27 0.54 -1.19
N ARG A 52 -3.69 1.47 -1.95
CA ARG A 52 -3.65 2.89 -1.61
C ARG A 52 -5.06 3.48 -1.46
N LEU A 53 -5.97 3.16 -2.38
CA LEU A 53 -7.36 3.64 -2.35
C LEU A 53 -8.13 3.07 -1.16
N HIS A 54 -7.97 1.77 -0.87
CA HIS A 54 -8.57 1.15 0.30
C HIS A 54 -8.05 1.78 1.59
N HIS A 55 -6.74 1.90 1.71
CA HIS A 55 -6.08 2.54 2.84
C HIS A 55 -6.55 3.98 3.03
N ALA A 56 -6.56 4.82 1.99
CA ALA A 56 -7.02 6.20 2.07
C ALA A 56 -8.48 6.31 2.54
N LYS A 57 -9.35 5.40 2.09
CA LYS A 57 -10.75 5.33 2.54
C LYS A 57 -10.84 4.95 4.02
N GLU A 58 -10.05 3.99 4.48
CA GLU A 58 -10.01 3.62 5.91
C GLU A 58 -9.43 4.72 6.78
N GLU A 59 -8.35 5.37 6.37
CA GLU A 59 -7.75 6.49 7.10
C GLU A 59 -8.73 7.66 7.22
N ARG A 60 -9.45 7.99 6.14
CA ARG A 60 -10.52 8.99 6.17
C ARG A 60 -11.62 8.61 7.17
N GLN A 61 -12.06 7.34 7.18
CA GLN A 61 -13.06 6.86 8.13
C GLN A 61 -12.56 6.93 9.56
N LYS A 62 -11.32 6.48 9.83
CA LYS A 62 -10.70 6.57 11.16
C LYS A 62 -10.54 8.02 11.62
N LYS A 63 -10.19 8.94 10.73
CA LYS A 63 -10.09 10.37 11.05
C LYS A 63 -11.45 10.98 11.42
N LEU A 64 -12.52 10.58 10.73
CA LEU A 64 -13.88 11.01 11.05
C LEU A 64 -14.34 10.45 12.41
N SER A 65 -14.07 9.18 12.70
CA SER A 65 -14.37 8.58 14.00
C SER A 65 -13.59 9.23 15.15
N LYS A 66 -12.34 9.67 14.91
CA LYS A 66 -11.53 10.36 15.92
C LYS A 66 -11.95 11.83 16.18
N ARG A 67 -12.80 12.42 15.32
CA ARG A 67 -13.30 13.81 15.46
C ARG A 67 -14.72 13.90 16.01
N GLY A 68 -15.35 12.77 16.35
CA GLY A 68 -16.70 12.73 16.92
C GLY A 68 -16.72 12.37 18.41
N LEU A 69 -15.65 12.67 19.13
CA LEU A 69 -15.61 12.57 20.59
C LEU A 69 -15.20 13.93 21.15
N ASP A 70 -16.11 14.88 21.04
CA ASP A 70 -16.26 16.04 21.93
C ASP A 70 -17.77 16.26 22.18
#